data_AF-A0A1Y5DFU8-F1
#
_entry.id   AF-A0A1Y5DFU8-F1
#
_cell.length_a   1.000
_cell.length_b   1.000
_cell.length_c   1.000
_cell.angle_alpha   90.00
_cell.angle_beta   90.00
_cell.angle_gamma   90.00
#
_symmetry.space_group_name_H-M   'P 1'
#
loop_
_entity.id
_entity.type
_entity.pdbx_description
1 polymer ?
#
loop_
_entity_poly.entity_id
_entity_poly.type
_entity_poly.pdbx_seq_one_letter_code
_entity_poly.pdbx_strand_id
1 'polypeptide(L)'
;MDEQKYSIPDSTVQSNILGLIQVLEISGKRHLLKEIEPLIAVNHADEFGRHPLKEATETLVAVAKIVGEENLGLKIMNTVNLENLALYKTLRHCSGILFKDGEVPTVAILMQLIARYFSVISESVSIIPQEHQDSIALTIKPNMPSIISIHQTEGVVAGIYRIILSFYDVQPSKIQFSHENPTNSNKIYNESFNLTPEFNAPETIMV
;
A
#
# COMPACT_ATOMS: atom_id res chain seq x y z
N MET A 1 -25.79 -4.45 -8.19
CA MET A 1 -25.33 -3.65 -9.35
C MET A 1 -23.93 -3.18 -8.99
N ASP A 2 -22.92 -3.74 -9.66
CA ASP A 2 -21.46 -3.48 -9.57
C ASP A 2 -20.70 -3.79 -8.25
N GLU A 3 -20.92 -4.94 -7.62
CA GLU A 3 -19.99 -5.39 -6.54
C GLU A 3 -18.66 -5.98 -7.06
N GLN A 4 -18.56 -6.25 -8.37
CA GLN A 4 -17.44 -6.98 -8.99
C GLN A 4 -16.52 -6.10 -9.85
N LYS A 5 -16.61 -4.77 -9.74
CA LYS A 5 -15.92 -3.86 -10.67
C LYS A 5 -14.41 -3.77 -10.45
N TYR A 6 -13.95 -3.99 -9.22
CA TYR A 6 -12.55 -3.83 -8.86
C TYR A 6 -11.99 -5.11 -8.25
N SER A 7 -10.73 -5.35 -8.54
CA SER A 7 -10.04 -6.60 -8.27
C SER A 7 -8.54 -6.35 -8.07
N ILE A 8 -7.88 -7.19 -7.30
CA ILE A 8 -6.45 -7.07 -7.04
C ILE A 8 -5.72 -8.33 -7.50
N PRO A 9 -4.53 -8.23 -8.10
CA PRO A 9 -3.81 -9.39 -8.61
C PRO A 9 -3.31 -10.26 -7.46
N ASP A 10 -3.35 -11.58 -7.65
CA ASP A 10 -2.92 -12.59 -6.68
C ASP A 10 -1.50 -12.31 -6.16
N SER A 11 -0.58 -11.92 -7.05
CA SER A 11 0.79 -11.52 -6.64
C SER A 11 0.85 -10.45 -5.54
N THR A 12 -0.11 -9.50 -5.51
CA THR A 12 -0.21 -8.50 -4.44
C THR A 12 -0.74 -9.12 -3.15
N VAL A 13 -1.75 -9.99 -3.26
CA VAL A 13 -2.29 -10.76 -2.12
C VAL A 13 -1.20 -11.63 -1.49
N GLN A 14 -0.49 -12.42 -2.29
CA GLN A 14 0.60 -13.27 -1.81
C GLN A 14 1.73 -12.46 -1.17
N SER A 15 2.12 -11.33 -1.76
CA SER A 15 3.14 -10.46 -1.16
C SER A 15 2.70 -9.95 0.21
N ASN A 16 1.44 -9.54 0.34
CA ASN A 16 0.89 -9.09 1.62
C ASN A 16 0.77 -10.22 2.64
N ILE A 17 0.45 -11.45 2.22
CA ILE A 17 0.43 -12.64 3.11
C ILE A 17 1.83 -12.94 3.64
N LEU A 18 2.86 -12.88 2.79
CA LEU A 18 4.25 -13.06 3.22
C LEU A 18 4.67 -11.97 4.21
N GLY A 19 4.31 -10.71 3.94
CA GLY A 19 4.53 -9.61 4.88
C GLY A 19 3.80 -9.81 6.21
N LEU A 20 2.54 -10.26 6.18
CA LEU A 20 1.77 -10.60 7.37
C LEU A 20 2.46 -11.68 8.20
N ILE A 21 2.94 -12.76 7.58
CA ILE A 21 3.68 -13.82 8.28
C ILE A 21 4.89 -13.23 9.00
N GLN A 22 5.66 -12.35 8.35
CA GLN A 22 6.80 -11.69 8.98
C GLN A 22 6.37 -10.77 10.14
N VAL A 23 5.29 -10.00 9.98
CA VAL A 23 4.74 -9.18 11.07
C VAL A 23 4.37 -10.06 12.28
N LEU A 24 3.74 -11.21 12.06
CA LEU A 24 3.38 -12.15 13.11
C LEU A 24 4.61 -12.79 13.77
N GLU A 25 5.67 -13.07 13.01
CA GLU A 25 6.93 -13.57 13.57
C GLU A 25 7.60 -12.52 14.46
N ILE A 26 7.77 -11.29 13.96
CA ILE A 26 8.43 -10.18 14.68
C ILE A 26 7.66 -9.81 15.95
N SER A 27 6.32 -9.85 15.90
CA SER A 27 5.45 -9.52 17.04
C SER A 27 5.22 -10.69 18.00
N GLY A 28 5.78 -11.88 17.75
CA GLY A 28 5.56 -13.06 18.59
C GLY A 28 4.14 -13.64 18.49
N LYS A 29 3.37 -13.25 17.47
CA LYS A 29 1.97 -13.64 17.23
C LYS A 29 1.80 -14.77 16.21
N ARG A 30 2.87 -15.51 15.87
CA ARG A 30 2.83 -16.63 14.90
C ARG A 30 1.75 -17.67 15.21
N HIS A 31 1.38 -17.86 16.47
CA HIS A 31 0.33 -18.78 16.89
C HIS A 31 -1.05 -18.46 16.28
N LEU A 32 -1.31 -17.20 15.92
CA LEU A 32 -2.55 -16.74 15.30
C LEU A 32 -2.72 -17.21 13.85
N LEU A 33 -1.67 -17.74 13.20
CA LEU A 33 -1.76 -18.24 11.82
C LEU A 33 -2.85 -19.30 11.67
N LYS A 34 -3.07 -20.15 12.69
CA LYS A 34 -4.12 -21.18 12.66
C LYS A 34 -5.53 -20.61 12.51
N GLU A 35 -5.77 -19.41 13.03
CA GLU A 35 -7.06 -18.71 12.95
C GLU A 35 -7.18 -17.88 11.66
N ILE A 36 -6.05 -17.43 11.13
CA ILE A 36 -5.96 -16.58 9.93
C ILE A 36 -6.02 -17.40 8.64
N GLU A 37 -5.37 -18.57 8.60
CA GLU A 37 -5.27 -19.44 7.42
C GLU A 37 -6.62 -19.75 6.76
N PRO A 38 -7.70 -20.10 7.50
CA PRO A 38 -9.00 -20.34 6.89
C PRO A 38 -9.59 -19.12 6.20
N LEU A 39 -9.34 -17.90 6.71
CA LEU A 39 -9.84 -16.66 6.10
C LEU A 39 -9.12 -16.37 4.79
N ILE A 40 -7.81 -16.56 4.76
CA ILE A 40 -7.00 -16.39 3.55
C ILE A 40 -7.39 -17.44 2.50
N ALA A 41 -7.63 -18.68 2.94
CA ALA A 41 -7.95 -19.78 2.04
C ALA A 41 -9.28 -19.60 1.30
N VAL A 42 -10.23 -18.81 1.81
CA VAL A 42 -11.51 -18.54 1.14
C VAL A 42 -11.36 -17.50 0.01
N ASN A 43 -10.35 -16.63 0.10
CA ASN A 43 -10.10 -15.60 -0.89
C ASN A 43 -9.31 -16.18 -2.07
N HIS A 44 -10.01 -16.66 -3.09
CA HIS A 44 -9.40 -17.26 -4.28
C HIS A 44 -9.32 -16.28 -5.45
N ALA A 45 -8.24 -16.41 -6.22
CA ALA A 45 -8.13 -15.72 -7.51
C ALA A 45 -9.07 -16.35 -8.54
N ASP A 46 -9.58 -15.52 -9.45
CA ASP A 46 -10.26 -15.96 -10.66
C ASP A 46 -9.29 -16.57 -11.69
N GLU A 47 -9.82 -16.96 -12.85
CA GLU A 47 -9.03 -17.54 -13.95
C GLU A 47 -7.95 -16.60 -14.52
N PHE A 48 -8.04 -15.30 -14.23
CA PHE A 48 -7.06 -14.29 -14.64
C PHE A 48 -6.06 -13.95 -13.53
N GLY A 49 -6.09 -14.67 -12.41
CA GLY A 49 -5.21 -14.45 -11.27
C GLY A 49 -5.56 -13.17 -10.49
N ARG A 50 -6.85 -12.80 -10.42
CA ARG A 50 -7.33 -11.61 -9.70
C ARG A 50 -8.35 -11.97 -8.63
N HIS A 51 -8.26 -11.31 -7.49
CA HIS A 51 -9.18 -11.45 -6.37
C HIS A 51 -10.17 -10.28 -6.37
N PRO A 52 -11.47 -10.50 -6.10
CA PRO A 52 -12.42 -9.42 -5.87
C PRO A 52 -11.92 -8.48 -4.74
N LEU A 53 -11.89 -7.17 -5.01
CA LEU A 53 -11.36 -6.19 -4.04
C LEU A 53 -12.12 -6.24 -2.72
N LYS A 54 -13.44 -6.44 -2.77
CA LYS A 54 -14.30 -6.53 -1.58
C LYS A 54 -13.89 -7.69 -0.67
N GLU A 55 -13.75 -8.89 -1.22
CA GLU A 55 -13.36 -10.09 -0.46
C GLU A 55 -11.95 -9.95 0.12
N ALA A 56 -11.01 -9.41 -0.65
CA ALA A 56 -9.66 -9.14 -0.15
C ALA A 56 -9.65 -8.10 0.99
N THR A 57 -10.50 -7.08 0.90
CA THR A 57 -10.66 -6.05 1.94
C THR A 57 -11.27 -6.64 3.20
N GLU A 58 -12.36 -7.40 3.08
CA GLU A 58 -13.03 -8.07 4.20
C GLU A 58 -12.09 -9.06 4.90
N THR A 59 -11.29 -9.79 4.12
CA THR A 59 -10.23 -10.69 4.65
C THR A 59 -9.22 -9.91 5.46
N LEU A 60 -8.67 -8.80 4.94
CA LEU A 60 -7.69 -8.00 5.67
C LEU A 60 -8.26 -7.42 6.96
N VAL A 61 -9.51 -6.93 6.93
CA VAL A 61 -10.19 -6.41 8.13
C VAL A 61 -10.40 -7.51 9.18
N ALA A 62 -10.79 -8.71 8.76
CA ALA A 62 -10.95 -9.85 9.67
C ALA A 62 -9.60 -10.26 10.29
N VAL A 63 -8.54 -10.32 9.48
CA VAL A 63 -7.18 -10.59 9.96
C VAL A 63 -6.72 -9.52 10.94
N ALA A 64 -6.89 -8.23 10.63
CA ALA A 64 -6.49 -7.15 11.53
C ALA A 64 -7.16 -7.23 12.90
N LYS A 65 -8.44 -7.64 12.95
CA LYS A 65 -9.17 -7.89 14.19
C LYS A 65 -8.58 -9.06 14.98
N ILE A 66 -8.24 -10.17 14.34
CA ILE A 66 -7.61 -11.34 15.00
C ILE A 66 -6.24 -10.95 15.56
N VAL A 67 -5.43 -10.24 14.79
CA VAL A 67 -4.07 -9.84 15.22
C VAL A 67 -4.11 -8.73 16.27
N GLY A 68 -5.18 -7.93 16.31
CA GLY A 68 -5.32 -6.78 17.20
C GLY A 68 -4.34 -5.67 16.87
N GLU A 69 -4.15 -5.38 15.57
CA GLU A 69 -3.18 -4.39 15.07
C GLU A 69 -3.88 -3.32 14.24
N GLU A 70 -3.98 -2.12 14.83
CA GLU A 70 -4.73 -0.99 14.26
C GLU A 70 -4.14 -0.44 12.94
N ASN A 71 -2.83 -0.62 12.73
CA ASN A 71 -2.10 -0.19 11.52
C ASN A 71 -1.45 -1.38 10.79
N LEU A 72 -2.18 -2.51 10.72
CA LEU A 72 -1.66 -3.75 10.17
C LEU A 72 -1.11 -3.58 8.75
N GLY A 73 -1.79 -2.84 7.87
CA GLY A 73 -1.34 -2.68 6.50
C GLY A 73 -0.05 -1.88 6.36
N LEU A 74 0.17 -0.87 7.21
CA LEU A 74 1.47 -0.19 7.34
C LEU A 74 2.57 -1.18 7.72
N LYS A 75 2.33 -1.99 8.75
CA LYS A 75 3.30 -2.98 9.25
C LYS A 75 3.62 -4.04 8.22
N ILE A 76 2.60 -4.58 7.54
CA ILE A 76 2.77 -5.51 6.42
C ILE A 76 3.65 -4.84 5.38
N MET A 77 3.28 -3.64 4.94
CA MET A 77 4.01 -3.00 3.86
C MET A 77 5.44 -2.64 4.23
N ASN A 78 5.77 -2.37 5.49
CA ASN A 78 7.15 -2.15 5.92
C ASN A 78 8.01 -3.43 5.89
N THR A 79 7.40 -4.60 6.05
CA THR A 79 8.11 -5.90 6.03
C THR A 79 8.22 -6.50 4.62
N VAL A 80 7.29 -6.18 3.72
CA VAL A 80 7.32 -6.69 2.35
C VAL A 80 8.64 -6.35 1.65
N ASN A 81 9.26 -7.34 1.02
CA ASN A 81 10.37 -7.10 0.10
C ASN A 81 9.82 -6.41 -1.17
N LEU A 82 10.27 -5.19 -1.47
CA LEU A 82 9.85 -4.44 -2.65
C LEU A 82 10.09 -5.20 -3.95
N GLU A 83 11.16 -6.01 -4.01
CA GLU A 83 11.48 -6.86 -5.16
C GLU A 83 10.39 -7.90 -5.46
N ASN A 84 9.44 -8.15 -4.55
CA ASN A 84 8.30 -9.02 -4.79
C ASN A 84 7.07 -8.28 -5.35
N LEU A 85 7.02 -6.95 -5.24
CA LEU A 85 5.88 -6.15 -5.69
C LEU A 85 5.87 -5.99 -7.21
N ALA A 86 4.76 -6.34 -7.85
CA ALA A 86 4.58 -6.22 -9.30
C ALA A 86 4.77 -4.77 -9.80
N LEU A 87 4.28 -3.78 -9.03
CA LEU A 87 4.48 -2.36 -9.34
C LEU A 87 5.96 -1.99 -9.33
N TYR A 88 6.69 -2.40 -8.30
CA TYR A 88 8.12 -2.11 -8.18
C TYR A 88 8.92 -2.72 -9.34
N LYS A 89 8.69 -4.00 -9.65
CA LYS A 89 9.32 -4.67 -10.81
C LYS A 89 9.05 -3.93 -12.12
N THR A 90 7.80 -3.52 -12.33
CA THR A 90 7.40 -2.75 -13.52
C THR A 90 8.13 -1.42 -13.59
N LEU A 91 8.16 -0.66 -12.50
CA LEU A 91 8.85 0.63 -12.43
C LEU A 91 10.36 0.49 -12.65
N ARG A 92 11.00 -0.51 -12.04
CA ARG A 92 12.44 -0.79 -12.25
C ARG A 92 12.72 -1.15 -13.69
N HIS A 93 11.92 -2.01 -14.30
CA HIS A 93 12.07 -2.37 -15.71
C HIS A 93 11.88 -1.16 -16.63
N CYS A 94 10.81 -0.38 -16.45
CA CYS A 94 10.58 0.85 -17.21
C CYS A 94 11.72 1.85 -17.04
N SER A 95 12.23 2.03 -15.80
CA SER A 95 13.35 2.93 -15.55
C SER A 95 14.62 2.49 -16.30
N GLY A 96 14.96 1.19 -16.30
CA GLY A 96 16.12 0.68 -17.02
C GLY A 96 16.01 0.80 -18.55
N ILE A 97 14.80 0.89 -19.10
CA ILE A 97 14.57 1.13 -20.54
C ILE A 97 14.61 2.62 -20.86
N LEU A 98 13.91 3.44 -20.08
CA LEU A 98 13.73 4.87 -20.32
C LEU A 98 15.01 5.66 -20.04
N PHE A 99 15.84 5.18 -19.13
CA PHE A 99 17.05 5.84 -18.69
C PHE A 99 18.24 4.91 -18.91
N LYS A 100 18.72 4.87 -20.16
CA LYS A 100 20.00 4.23 -20.49
C LYS A 100 21.13 5.03 -19.79
N ASP A 101 22.20 4.33 -19.44
CA ASP A 101 23.42 4.91 -18.84
C ASP A 101 23.34 5.36 -17.37
N GLY A 102 22.40 4.82 -16.59
CA GLY A 102 22.35 5.02 -15.14
C GLY A 102 21.65 6.30 -14.70
N GLU A 103 20.97 6.98 -15.62
CA GLU A 103 20.03 8.04 -15.28
C GLU A 103 18.82 7.42 -14.56
N VAL A 104 18.23 8.16 -13.61
CA VAL A 104 16.99 7.80 -12.93
C VAL A 104 15.90 8.67 -13.56
N PRO A 105 14.59 8.28 -13.51
CA PRO A 105 13.55 9.22 -13.89
C PRO A 105 13.71 10.61 -13.27
N THR A 106 13.00 11.61 -13.77
CA THR A 106 12.75 12.76 -12.90
C THR A 106 11.74 12.30 -11.84
N VAL A 107 11.79 12.90 -10.66
CA VAL A 107 10.82 12.62 -9.59
C VAL A 107 9.39 12.75 -10.12
N ALA A 108 9.12 13.78 -10.92
CA ALA A 108 7.84 13.98 -11.60
C ALA A 108 7.42 12.81 -12.51
N ILE A 109 8.33 12.30 -13.35
CA ILE A 109 8.04 11.13 -14.19
C ILE A 109 7.75 9.91 -13.32
N LEU A 110 8.55 9.66 -12.26
CA LEU A 110 8.29 8.53 -11.36
C LEU A 110 6.90 8.64 -10.71
N MET A 111 6.51 9.81 -10.21
CA MET A 111 5.19 10.01 -9.61
C MET A 111 4.05 9.73 -10.59
N GLN A 112 4.20 10.15 -11.85
CA GLN A 112 3.22 9.86 -12.90
C GLN A 112 3.16 8.35 -13.22
N LEU A 113 4.31 7.67 -13.28
CA LEU A 113 4.35 6.22 -13.50
C LEU A 113 3.73 5.45 -12.32
N ILE A 114 4.05 5.82 -11.08
CA ILE A 114 3.41 5.27 -9.88
C ILE A 114 1.90 5.45 -9.98
N ALA A 115 1.44 6.68 -10.23
CA ALA A 115 0.02 6.98 -10.26
C ALA A 115 -0.74 6.14 -11.29
N ARG A 116 -0.16 5.99 -12.48
CA ARG A 116 -0.75 5.21 -13.57
C ARG A 116 -0.71 3.70 -13.30
N TYR A 117 0.44 3.15 -12.95
CA TYR A 117 0.59 1.70 -12.80
C TYR A 117 -0.05 1.19 -11.51
N PHE A 118 -0.02 1.96 -10.42
CA PHE A 118 -0.69 1.57 -9.19
C PHE A 118 -2.19 1.41 -9.42
N SER A 119 -2.82 2.38 -10.09
CA SER A 119 -4.26 2.37 -10.37
C SER A 119 -4.68 1.15 -11.20
N VAL A 120 -3.82 0.70 -12.13
CA VAL A 120 -4.05 -0.49 -12.96
C VAL A 120 -3.79 -1.80 -12.21
N ILE A 121 -2.77 -1.84 -11.37
CA ILE A 121 -2.38 -3.06 -10.66
C ILE A 121 -3.32 -3.29 -9.49
N SER A 122 -3.40 -2.35 -8.56
CA SER A 122 -4.02 -2.58 -7.26
C SER A 122 -5.53 -2.33 -7.26
N GLU A 123 -6.09 -1.57 -8.22
CA GLU A 123 -7.49 -1.12 -8.35
C GLU A 123 -8.19 -0.63 -7.06
N SER A 124 -7.50 -0.57 -5.91
CA SER A 124 -8.01 -0.27 -4.58
C SER A 124 -8.12 1.23 -4.38
N VAL A 125 -7.17 1.97 -4.94
CA VAL A 125 -7.12 3.42 -4.92
C VAL A 125 -6.66 3.96 -6.27
N SER A 126 -7.10 5.16 -6.60
CA SER A 126 -6.54 6.02 -7.61
C SER A 126 -5.55 6.99 -6.97
N ILE A 127 -4.45 7.28 -7.66
CA ILE A 127 -3.46 8.25 -7.22
C ILE A 127 -3.47 9.43 -8.21
N ILE A 128 -3.54 10.64 -7.68
CA ILE A 128 -3.60 11.87 -8.48
C ILE A 128 -2.38 12.72 -8.12
N PRO A 129 -1.33 12.75 -8.96
CA PRO A 129 -0.18 13.61 -8.77
C PRO A 129 -0.53 15.06 -9.15
N GLN A 130 -0.14 16.00 -8.29
CA GLN A 130 -0.27 17.44 -8.50
C GLN A 130 1.11 18.07 -8.34
N GLU A 131 1.63 18.65 -9.42
CA GLU A 131 2.92 19.33 -9.42
C GLU A 131 2.75 20.77 -8.93
N HIS A 132 3.56 21.14 -7.96
CA HIS A 132 3.73 22.49 -7.45
C HIS A 132 5.15 22.97 -7.75
N GLN A 133 5.43 24.25 -7.50
CA GLN A 133 6.74 24.84 -7.83
C GLN A 133 7.92 24.08 -7.19
N ASP A 134 7.77 23.63 -5.94
CA ASP A 134 8.85 23.00 -5.17
C ASP A 134 8.49 21.61 -4.62
N SER A 135 7.34 21.04 -5.01
CA SER A 135 6.86 19.76 -4.48
C SER A 135 5.88 19.06 -5.41
N ILE A 136 5.63 17.77 -5.16
CA ILE A 136 4.60 17.00 -5.85
C ILE A 136 3.71 16.38 -4.78
N ALA A 137 2.43 16.76 -4.78
CA ALA A 137 1.44 16.14 -3.91
C ALA A 137 0.81 14.94 -4.61
N LEU A 138 0.77 13.79 -3.93
CA LEU A 138 0.04 12.61 -4.33
C LEU A 138 -1.25 12.54 -3.51
N THR A 139 -2.40 12.80 -4.14
CA THR A 139 -3.71 12.53 -3.51
C THR A 139 -4.10 11.08 -3.75
N ILE A 140 -4.37 10.35 -2.67
CA ILE A 140 -4.76 8.94 -2.69
C ILE A 140 -6.28 8.83 -2.46
N LYS A 141 -7.01 8.35 -3.47
CA LYS A 141 -8.47 8.26 -3.45
C LYS A 141 -8.93 6.80 -3.53
N PRO A 142 -9.59 6.26 -2.50
CA PRO A 142 -10.21 4.94 -2.58
C PRO A 142 -11.16 4.82 -3.77
N ASN A 143 -11.02 3.76 -4.56
CA ASN A 143 -11.93 3.49 -5.68
C ASN A 143 -13.28 2.96 -5.21
N MET A 144 -13.31 2.36 -4.01
CA MET A 144 -14.53 2.00 -3.27
C MET A 144 -14.46 2.53 -1.83
N PRO A 145 -14.71 3.84 -1.60
CA PRO A 145 -14.55 4.46 -0.28
C PRO A 145 -15.35 3.82 0.85
N SER A 146 -16.47 3.17 0.54
CA SER A 146 -17.34 2.52 1.52
C SER A 146 -16.77 1.22 2.10
N ILE A 147 -15.76 0.62 1.46
CA ILE A 147 -15.19 -0.67 1.91
C ILE A 147 -13.70 -0.57 2.25
N ILE A 148 -12.94 0.30 1.57
CA ILE A 148 -11.49 0.38 1.74
C ILE A 148 -11.16 0.73 3.19
N SER A 149 -10.41 -0.17 3.83
CA SER A 149 -10.03 -0.05 5.24
C SER A 149 -8.88 0.92 5.45
N ILE A 150 -8.74 1.43 6.68
CA ILE A 150 -7.56 2.22 7.08
C ILE A 150 -6.26 1.46 6.82
N HIS A 151 -6.25 0.13 7.05
CA HIS A 151 -5.08 -0.70 6.82
C HIS A 151 -4.64 -0.68 5.36
N GLN A 152 -5.59 -0.73 4.42
CA GLN A 152 -5.26 -0.59 2.99
C GLN A 152 -4.72 0.79 2.69
N THR A 153 -5.39 1.85 3.15
CA THR A 153 -4.96 3.23 2.90
C THR A 153 -3.53 3.47 3.39
N GLU A 154 -3.22 3.10 4.63
CA GLU A 154 -1.88 3.23 5.20
C GLU A 154 -0.86 2.35 4.47
N GLY A 155 -1.24 1.11 4.15
CA GLY A 155 -0.38 0.18 3.40
C GLY A 155 -0.05 0.71 2.01
N VAL A 156 -0.99 1.37 1.33
CA VAL A 156 -0.73 2.01 0.04
C VAL A 156 0.23 3.17 0.20
N VAL A 157 0.01 4.08 1.15
CA VAL A 157 0.91 5.22 1.39
C VAL A 157 2.33 4.74 1.70
N ALA A 158 2.47 3.74 2.58
CA ALA A 158 3.76 3.13 2.89
C ALA A 158 4.41 2.46 1.67
N GLY A 159 3.63 1.75 0.87
CA GLY A 159 4.13 1.08 -0.34
C GLY A 159 4.65 2.09 -1.36
N ILE A 160 3.90 3.16 -1.60
CA ILE A 160 4.32 4.24 -2.49
C ILE A 160 5.58 4.91 -1.96
N TYR A 161 5.62 5.29 -0.67
CA TYR A 161 6.78 5.93 -0.08
C TYR A 161 8.04 5.07 -0.21
N ARG A 162 7.96 3.78 0.16
CA ARG A 162 9.08 2.84 0.05
C ARG A 162 9.56 2.67 -1.40
N ILE A 163 8.63 2.66 -2.36
CA ILE A 163 8.98 2.65 -3.79
C ILE A 163 9.74 3.93 -4.13
N ILE A 164 9.23 5.12 -3.79
CA ILE A 164 9.92 6.39 -4.09
C ILE A 164 11.32 6.41 -3.49
N LEU A 165 11.45 6.02 -2.22
CA LEU A 165 12.71 5.99 -1.48
C LEU A 165 13.74 5.05 -2.12
N SER A 166 13.29 3.99 -2.80
CA SER A 166 14.19 3.07 -3.51
C SER A 166 14.77 3.62 -4.82
N PHE A 167 14.20 4.71 -5.35
CA PHE A 167 14.71 5.42 -6.53
C PHE A 167 15.43 6.72 -6.17
N TYR A 168 15.02 7.41 -5.11
CA TYR A 168 15.63 8.65 -4.65
C TYR A 168 15.73 8.70 -3.13
N ASP A 169 16.79 9.32 -2.64
CA ASP A 169 16.94 9.64 -1.22
C ASP A 169 16.12 10.89 -0.86
N VAL A 170 14.79 10.73 -0.84
CA VAL A 170 13.83 11.80 -0.51
C VAL A 170 12.88 11.34 0.59
N GLN A 171 12.41 12.30 1.38
CA GLN A 171 11.43 12.08 2.43
C GLN A 171 10.18 12.90 2.17
N PRO A 172 8.99 12.40 2.54
CA PRO A 172 7.80 13.21 2.50
C PRO A 172 7.99 14.40 3.45
N SER A 173 7.63 15.57 2.97
CA SER A 173 7.48 16.77 3.79
C SER A 173 6.19 16.73 4.60
N LYS A 174 5.18 16.00 4.10
CA LYS A 174 3.86 15.93 4.71
C LYS A 174 3.14 14.63 4.35
N ILE A 175 2.45 14.05 5.34
CA ILE A 175 1.43 13.01 5.11
C ILE A 175 0.16 13.42 5.85
N GLN A 176 -0.98 13.31 5.18
CA GLN A 176 -2.30 13.47 5.76
C GLN A 176 -3.10 12.20 5.53
N PHE A 177 -3.76 11.70 6.56
CA PHE A 177 -4.74 10.62 6.47
C PHE A 177 -6.14 11.17 6.71
N SER A 178 -7.11 10.64 5.96
CA SER A 178 -8.52 11.04 6.08
C SER A 178 -9.27 10.33 7.21
N HIS A 179 -8.60 9.46 7.95
CA HIS A 179 -9.16 8.76 9.11
C HIS A 179 -8.57 9.29 10.42
N GLU A 180 -9.18 8.88 11.53
CA GLU A 180 -8.69 9.17 12.87
C GLU A 180 -7.33 8.50 13.12
N ASN A 181 -6.53 9.10 14.00
CA ASN A 181 -5.27 8.52 14.42
C ASN A 181 -5.52 7.24 15.23
N PRO A 182 -5.03 6.06 14.79
CA PRO A 182 -5.18 4.86 15.58
C PRO A 182 -4.41 4.97 16.91
N THR A 183 -4.91 4.31 17.96
CA THR A 183 -4.36 4.46 19.31
C THR A 183 -2.90 3.97 19.37
N ASN A 184 -2.01 4.75 20.02
CA ASN A 184 -0.59 4.40 20.24
C ASN A 184 0.23 4.14 18.96
N SER A 185 -0.14 4.75 17.83
CA SER A 185 0.44 4.51 16.50
C SER A 185 1.56 5.48 16.11
N ASN A 186 1.70 6.65 16.78
CA ASN A 186 2.66 7.70 16.39
C ASN A 186 4.09 7.17 16.20
N LYS A 187 4.51 6.24 17.06
CA LYS A 187 5.84 5.63 16.98
C LYS A 187 6.05 4.89 15.66
N ILE A 188 5.12 4.03 15.25
CA ILE A 188 5.27 3.26 14.01
C ILE A 188 5.21 4.17 12.78
N TYR A 189 4.40 5.23 12.79
CA TYR A 189 4.41 6.19 11.69
C TYR A 189 5.74 6.93 11.58
N ASN A 190 6.31 7.37 12.71
CA ASN A 190 7.62 8.02 12.72
C ASN A 190 8.72 7.07 12.20
N GLU A 191 8.71 5.81 12.65
CA GLU A 191 9.63 4.78 12.16
C GLU A 191 9.45 4.48 10.66
N SER A 192 8.22 4.61 10.14
CA SER A 192 7.89 4.31 8.75
C SER A 192 8.16 5.46 7.79
N PHE A 193 7.93 6.70 8.23
CA PHE A 193 7.87 7.89 7.37
C PHE A 193 8.86 8.99 7.76
N ASN A 194 9.58 8.83 8.88
CA ASN A 194 10.37 9.88 9.52
C ASN A 194 9.56 11.14 9.89
N LEU A 195 8.23 11.01 10.01
CA LEU A 195 7.32 12.07 10.44
C LEU A 195 6.08 11.48 11.11
N THR A 196 5.34 12.32 11.81
CA THR A 196 3.99 11.99 12.30
C THR A 196 2.96 12.57 11.35
N PRO A 197 2.09 11.75 10.73
CA PRO A 197 1.04 12.22 9.84
C PRO A 197 0.03 13.13 10.56
N GLU A 198 -0.62 13.98 9.78
CA GLU A 198 -1.86 14.64 10.21
C GLU A 198 -3.05 13.70 9.96
N PHE A 199 -4.05 13.73 10.84
CA PHE A 199 -5.23 12.86 10.78
C PHE A 199 -6.51 13.67 10.68
N ASN A 200 -7.62 13.03 10.32
CA ASN A 200 -8.91 13.67 10.09
C ASN A 200 -8.87 14.75 8.98
N ALA A 201 -7.98 14.59 8.01
CA ALA A 201 -7.93 15.46 6.84
C ALA A 201 -9.10 15.16 5.87
N PRO A 202 -9.48 16.10 4.99
CA PRO A 202 -10.51 15.84 3.97
C PRO A 202 -10.14 14.73 2.99
N GLU A 203 -8.85 14.58 2.70
CA GLU A 203 -8.31 13.60 1.75
C GLU A 203 -7.00 13.00 2.30
N THR A 204 -6.65 11.80 1.83
CA THR A 204 -5.33 11.22 2.10
C THR A 204 -4.33 11.77 1.09
N ILE A 205 -3.24 12.40 1.56
CA ILE A 205 -2.26 13.11 0.73
C ILE A 205 -0.84 12.81 1.24
N MET A 206 0.10 12.62 0.32
CA MET A 206 1.53 12.59 0.61
C MET A 206 2.25 13.62 -0.26
N VAL A 207 3.13 14.44 0.33
CA VAL A 207 3.88 15.50 -0.36
C VAL A 207 5.37 15.29 -0.19
#